data_AF-A0A538CCG4-F1
#
_entry.id   AF-A0A538CCG4-F1
#
_cell.length_a   1.000
_cell.length_b   1.000
_cell.length_c   1.000
_cell.angle_alpha   90.00
_cell.angle_beta   90.00
_cell.angle_gamma   90.00
#
_symmetry.space_group_name_H-M   'P 1'
#
loop_
_entity.id
_entity.type
_entity.pdbx_description
1 polymer ?
#
loop_
_entity_poly.entity_id
_entity_poly.type
_entity_poly.pdbx_seq_one_letter_code
_entity_poly.pdbx_strand_id
1 'polypeptide(L)'
;MSLRGRTVEESATLPDGRHVVVHVGVPEDPYIPRAQLETVDVELHAGGHVLAAVNTVLDPDQESEAEELAREIARKLESGELEPTAAAIEPLADTLR
;
A
#
# COMPACT_ATOMS: atom_id res chain seq x y z
N MET A 1 10.53 -1.99 -13.68
CA MET A 1 9.43 -2.61 -14.46
C MET A 1 8.32 -1.55 -14.40
N SER A 2 7.04 -1.87 -14.21
CA SER A 2 6.10 -0.90 -13.63
C SER A 2 5.20 -1.59 -12.58
N LEU A 3 4.48 -0.79 -11.78
CA LEU A 3 3.51 -1.26 -10.78
C LEU A 3 2.30 -2.01 -11.40
N ARG A 4 2.16 -1.96 -12.73
CA ARG A 4 1.22 -2.79 -13.50
C ARG A 4 1.65 -4.25 -13.56
N GLY A 5 2.95 -4.52 -13.51
CA GLY A 5 3.53 -5.86 -13.59
C GLY A 5 3.96 -6.43 -12.24
N ARG A 6 4.06 -5.58 -11.21
CA ARG A 6 4.50 -5.97 -9.86
C ARG A 6 3.86 -5.09 -8.80
N THR A 7 3.20 -5.71 -7.82
CA THR A 7 2.81 -5.03 -6.58
C THR A 7 4.01 -5.05 -5.63
N VAL A 8 4.29 -3.93 -4.97
CA VAL A 8 5.25 -3.86 -3.88
C VAL A 8 4.58 -4.40 -2.62
N GLU A 9 5.27 -5.31 -1.92
CA GLU A 9 4.77 -5.93 -0.69
C GLU A 9 5.78 -5.71 0.45
N GLU A 10 5.33 -5.19 1.58
CA GLU A 10 6.14 -5.03 2.79
C GLU A 10 5.35 -5.54 4.01
N SER A 11 5.98 -6.38 4.84
CA SER A 11 5.31 -6.95 6.02
C SER A 11 5.60 -6.13 7.27
N ALA A 12 4.62 -6.05 8.18
CA ALA A 12 4.72 -5.42 9.48
C ALA A 12 4.12 -6.33 10.56
N THR A 13 4.75 -6.39 11.73
CA THR A 13 4.15 -6.98 12.94
C THR A 13 3.72 -5.87 13.87
N LEU A 14 2.42 -5.72 14.09
CA LEU A 14 1.85 -4.70 14.96
C LEU A 14 2.27 -4.92 16.42
N PRO A 15 2.21 -3.89 17.28
CA PRO A 15 2.51 -4.02 18.71
C PRO A 15 1.64 -5.05 19.45
N ASP A 16 0.45 -5.35 18.94
CA ASP A 16 -0.45 -6.38 19.48
C ASP A 16 -0.18 -7.80 18.97
N GLY A 17 0.86 -7.98 18.15
CA GLY A 17 1.29 -9.25 17.57
C GLY A 17 0.56 -9.65 16.28
N ARG A 18 -0.41 -8.87 15.79
CA ARG A 18 -1.01 -9.13 14.48
C ARG A 18 -0.01 -8.87 13.36
N HIS A 19 -0.06 -9.68 12.32
CA HIS A 19 0.72 -9.48 11.09
C HIS A 19 -0.12 -8.76 10.05
N VAL A 20 0.45 -7.70 9.46
CA VAL A 20 -0.13 -6.93 8.36
C VAL A 20 0.84 -6.94 7.19
N VAL A 21 0.32 -7.06 5.97
CA VAL A 21 1.08 -6.87 4.72
C VAL A 21 0.60 -5.60 4.05
N VAL A 22 1.52 -4.70 3.75
CA VAL A 22 1.30 -3.47 2.98
C VAL A 22 1.51 -3.79 1.52
N HIS A 23 0.48 -3.62 0.70
CA HIS A 23 0.57 -3.69 -0.74
C HIS A 23 0.57 -2.27 -1.31
N VAL A 24 1.48 -1.98 -2.25
CA VAL A 24 1.46 -0.74 -3.04
C VAL A 24 1.57 -1.09 -4.52
N GLY A 25 0.57 -0.76 -5.30
CA GLY A 25 0.57 -1.10 -6.72
C GLY A 25 -0.70 -0.72 -7.46
N VAL A 26 -0.81 -1.16 -8.71
CA VAL A 26 -2.06 -1.01 -9.46
C VAL A 26 -3.06 -2.07 -8.97
N PRO A 27 -4.28 -1.69 -8.55
CA PRO A 27 -5.26 -2.62 -8.00
C PRO A 27 -5.69 -3.69 -9.00
N GLU A 28 -6.16 -4.83 -8.47
CA GLU A 28 -6.84 -5.83 -9.27
C GLU A 28 -8.33 -5.48 -9.42
N ASP A 29 -8.71 -5.04 -10.62
CA ASP A 29 -10.10 -4.76 -10.96
C ASP A 29 -10.65 -5.82 -11.95
N PRO A 30 -11.75 -6.51 -11.63
CA PRO A 30 -12.30 -7.55 -12.52
C PRO A 30 -12.99 -6.99 -13.77
N TYR A 31 -13.28 -5.69 -13.81
CA TYR A 31 -13.96 -5.00 -14.92
C TYR A 31 -12.98 -4.19 -15.78
N ILE A 32 -11.85 -3.76 -15.21
CA ILE A 32 -10.85 -2.94 -15.91
C ILE A 32 -9.52 -3.69 -15.97
N PRO A 33 -9.00 -4.00 -17.17
CA PRO A 33 -7.69 -4.64 -17.30
C PRO A 33 -6.60 -3.81 -16.62
N ARG A 34 -5.72 -4.46 -15.87
CA ARG A 34 -4.60 -3.81 -15.13
C ARG A 34 -3.69 -2.95 -16.02
N ALA A 35 -3.65 -3.19 -17.33
CA ALA A 35 -2.92 -2.38 -18.30
C ALA A 35 -3.58 -1.01 -18.60
N GLN A 36 -4.84 -0.80 -18.19
CA GLN A 36 -5.62 0.42 -18.43
C GLN A 36 -5.80 1.28 -17.16
N LEU A 37 -5.42 0.77 -15.99
CA LEU A 37 -5.60 1.46 -14.70
C LEU A 37 -4.43 2.41 -14.40
N GLU A 38 -4.65 3.71 -14.36
CA GLU A 38 -3.59 4.67 -13.97
C GLU A 38 -3.48 4.86 -12.46
N THR A 39 -4.39 4.29 -11.66
CA THR A 39 -4.39 4.45 -10.22
C THR A 39 -3.43 3.47 -9.56
N VAL A 40 -2.64 3.97 -8.61
CA VAL A 40 -1.88 3.16 -7.64
C VAL A 40 -2.54 3.31 -6.28
N ASP A 41 -2.76 2.20 -5.59
CA ASP A 41 -3.32 2.18 -4.24
C ASP A 41 -2.36 1.58 -3.21
N VAL A 42 -2.69 1.83 -1.94
CA VAL A 42 -2.15 1.13 -0.79
C VAL A 42 -3.26 0.27 -0.22
N GLU A 43 -3.01 -1.03 -0.05
CA GLU A 43 -3.88 -1.91 0.71
C GLU A 43 -3.15 -2.49 1.94
N LEU A 44 -3.82 -2.52 3.08
CA LEU A 44 -3.35 -3.26 4.26
C LEU A 44 -4.08 -4.59 4.36
N HIS A 45 -3.35 -5.69 4.38
CA HIS A 45 -3.89 -7.05 4.45
C HIS A 45 -3.58 -7.71 5.78
N ALA A 46 -4.57 -8.38 6.39
CA ALA A 46 -4.33 -9.26 7.53
C ALA A 46 -5.29 -10.47 7.48
N GLY A 47 -4.74 -11.67 7.67
CA GLY A 47 -5.55 -12.90 7.69
C GLY A 47 -6.32 -13.17 6.39
N GLY A 48 -5.81 -12.72 5.25
CA GLY A 48 -6.48 -12.85 3.94
C GLY A 48 -7.60 -11.83 3.69
N HIS A 49 -7.69 -10.79 4.50
CA HIS A 49 -8.67 -9.71 4.35
C HIS A 49 -7.99 -8.35 4.22
N VAL A 50 -8.56 -7.47 3.40
CA VAL A 50 -8.19 -6.05 3.34
C VAL A 50 -8.75 -5.35 4.58
N LEU A 51 -7.88 -4.75 5.38
CA LEU A 51 -8.21 -3.91 6.54
C LEU A 51 -8.47 -2.46 6.16
N ALA A 52 -7.72 -1.95 5.19
CA ALA A 52 -7.78 -0.58 4.70
C ALA A 52 -7.27 -0.52 3.26
N ALA A 53 -7.86 0.37 2.47
CA ALA A 53 -7.38 0.70 1.13
C ALA A 53 -7.51 2.20 0.89
N VAL A 54 -6.48 2.82 0.32
CA VAL A 54 -6.49 4.23 -0.11
C VAL A 54 -5.76 4.36 -1.44
N ASN A 55 -6.23 5.26 -2.30
CA ASN A 55 -5.48 5.63 -3.49
C ASN A 55 -4.25 6.47 -3.10
N THR A 56 -3.22 6.40 -3.93
CA THR A 56 -2.03 7.26 -3.81
C THR A 56 -2.01 8.31 -4.91
N VAL A 57 -1.15 9.30 -4.77
CA VAL A 57 -0.79 10.24 -5.83
C VAL A 57 0.25 9.70 -6.81
N LEU A 58 0.71 8.45 -6.64
CA LEU A 58 1.75 7.86 -7.46
C LEU A 58 1.21 7.41 -8.82
N ASP A 59 2.05 7.56 -9.84
CA ASP A 59 1.83 6.98 -11.16
C ASP A 59 2.37 5.54 -11.24
N PRO A 60 1.87 4.69 -12.16
CA PRO A 60 2.28 3.29 -12.23
C PRO A 60 3.77 3.04 -12.54
N ASP A 61 4.52 4.03 -13.00
CA ASP A 61 5.95 3.94 -13.28
C ASP A 61 6.85 4.36 -12.10
N GLN A 62 6.27 4.83 -10.99
CA GLN A 62 6.98 5.28 -9.78
C GLN A 62 7.26 4.13 -8.79
N GLU A 63 8.05 3.13 -9.22
CA GLU A 63 8.34 1.94 -8.41
C GLU A 63 9.15 2.26 -7.15
N SER A 64 10.14 3.15 -7.24
CA SER A 64 11.03 3.48 -6.12
C SER A 64 10.28 4.17 -4.99
N GLU A 65 9.37 5.08 -5.35
CA GLU A 65 8.50 5.83 -4.46
C GLU A 65 7.47 4.92 -3.79
N ALA A 66 6.91 3.96 -4.54
CA ALA A 66 6.03 2.94 -3.99
C ALA A 66 6.75 2.05 -2.96
N GLU A 67 7.99 1.66 -3.23
CA GLU A 67 8.82 0.94 -2.27
C GLU A 67 9.15 1.76 -1.02
N GLU A 68 9.45 3.05 -1.18
CA GLU A 68 9.67 3.93 -0.05
C GLU A 68 8.42 4.07 0.82
N LEU A 69 7.26 4.28 0.17
CA LEU A 69 5.96 4.38 0.82
C LEU A 69 5.63 3.10 1.59
N ALA A 70 5.75 1.93 0.96
CA ALA A 70 5.48 0.64 1.58
C ALA A 70 6.34 0.44 2.83
N ARG A 71 7.65 0.71 2.72
CA ARG A 71 8.59 0.59 3.84
C ARG A 71 8.29 1.59 4.96
N GLU A 72 7.88 2.81 4.65
CA GLU A 72 7.50 3.78 5.68
C GLU A 72 6.24 3.36 6.44
N ILE A 73 5.19 2.94 5.72
CA ILE A 73 3.95 2.46 6.32
C ILE A 73 4.25 1.27 7.22
N ALA A 74 5.01 0.29 6.72
CA ALA A 74 5.38 -0.89 7.51
C ALA A 74 6.11 -0.50 8.80
N ARG A 75 7.14 0.36 8.73
CA ARG A 75 7.88 0.83 9.92
C ARG A 75 6.97 1.51 10.95
N LYS A 76 6.05 2.37 10.51
CA LYS A 76 5.16 3.09 11.42
C LYS A 76 4.06 2.20 12.02
N LEU A 77 3.61 1.19 11.28
CA LEU A 77 2.72 0.14 11.79
C LEU A 77 3.43 -0.68 12.87
N GLU A 78 4.69 -1.08 12.64
CA GLU A 78 5.50 -1.84 13.60
C GLU A 78 5.78 -1.06 14.88
N SER A 79 6.05 0.24 14.78
CA SER A 79 6.30 1.09 15.95
C SER A 79 5.01 1.46 16.71
N GLY A 80 3.84 1.28 16.11
CA GLY A 80 2.56 1.73 16.64
C GLY A 80 2.30 3.23 16.49
N GLU A 81 3.14 3.95 15.72
CA GLU A 81 2.89 5.34 15.34
C GLU A 81 1.73 5.48 14.35
N LEU A 82 1.42 4.40 13.64
CA LEU A 82 0.36 4.33 12.65
C LEU A 82 -0.62 3.22 13.02
N GLU A 83 -1.90 3.56 13.08
CA GLU A 83 -2.99 2.59 13.20
C GLU A 83 -3.26 1.96 11.83
N PRO A 84 -3.62 0.65 11.74
CA PRO A 84 -3.90 -0.03 10.47
C PRO A 84 -5.28 0.33 9.92
N THR A 85 -5.50 1.62 9.61
CA THR A 85 -6.78 2.17 9.14
C THR A 85 -6.57 3.10 7.95
N ALA A 86 -7.59 3.24 7.09
CA ALA A 86 -7.53 4.08 5.90
C ALA A 86 -7.17 5.54 6.23
N ALA A 87 -7.84 6.13 7.24
CA ALA A 87 -7.60 7.53 7.63
C ALA A 87 -6.18 7.79 8.17
N ALA A 88 -5.54 6.76 8.74
CA ALA A 88 -4.17 6.89 9.22
C ALA A 88 -3.16 6.83 8.06
N ILE A 89 -3.40 5.96 7.06
CA ILE A 89 -2.51 5.78 5.91
C ILE A 89 -2.68 6.86 4.82
N GLU A 90 -3.87 7.45 4.69
CA GLU A 90 -4.21 8.44 3.65
C GLU A 90 -3.19 9.61 3.54
N PRO A 91 -2.76 10.26 4.65
CA PRO A 91 -1.78 11.34 4.54
C PRO A 91 -0.44 10.92 3.95
N LEU A 92 -0.05 9.66 4.13
CA LEU A 92 1.19 9.11 3.56
C LEU A 92 1.02 8.82 2.06
N ALA A 93 -0.16 8.37 1.66
CA ALA A 93 -0.52 8.06 0.28
C ALA A 93 -0.70 9.33 -0.58
N ASP A 94 -1.11 10.44 0.03
CA ASP A 94 -1.30 11.75 -0.62
C ASP A 94 -0.02 12.56 -0.80
N THR A 95 1.13 12.05 -0.35
CA THR A 95 2.41 12.76 -0.39
C THR A 95 3.25 12.28 -1.57
N LEU A 96 3.65 13.21 -2.45
CA LEU A 96 4.68 12.95 -3.47
C LEU A 96 6.03 12.75 -2.78
N ARG A 97 6.74 11.68 -3.18
CA ARG A 97 8.06 11.31 -2.67
C ARG A 97 9.13 11.51 -3.72
#